data_AF-A0A0D2CYG3-F1
#
_entry.id   AF-A0A0D2CYG3-F1
#
_cell.length_a   1.000
_cell.length_b   1.000
_cell.length_c   1.000
_cell.angle_alpha   90.00
_cell.angle_beta   90.00
_cell.angle_gamma   90.00
#
_symmetry.space_group_name_H-M   'P 1'
#
loop_
_entity.id
_entity.type
_entity.pdbx_description
1 polymer ?
#
loop_
_entity_poly.entity_id
_entity_poly.type
_entity_poly.pdbx_seq_one_letter_code
_entity_poly.pdbx_strand_id
1 'polypeptide(L)'
;MPSLIANADLIYLRATPLPRALESVQQTFWGMYPLSSRTAAFPSPTIVTRTPADETLFPNDGNCRRFAQLSRAFAQRTADRWNDTSDMAYLTKLIGKWMPETSDKRIAVDSHPRLSGIMDTINSTLAHGPETRLPKEFYDPKAREIIDRIGVEEWFSGYNENREYRMLGIGGLIGDIVERMTSKIEGAGLSINEIGGENGRLGRGRGGETGIRFALSGCHDTTLAGVLTGLGAFNGEKWPPYTSHIAFELFRAKDFDNPIQQPGHQSPDADFLSPTIPASTEPKNDAAPGPAQKPGIFASFLGLRSPFGSESPPQGNGHGTFTSSRDPSSKSTANSRSDPLSTPSLTRQSSLSPSIPPADLIARKPYSSLSEDQKQRLQGYYVRIRYNDKVMKIPACAKPGNHYGDDESLCTFETFKRVADGFVPKNWKVQCGQNLDESGGKGPLLKGPGLDQPAELAGQIEDGS
;
A
#
# COMPACT_ATOMS: atom_id res chain seq x y z
N MET A 1 4.22 -20.15 4.06
CA MET A 1 5.35 -19.32 4.53
C MET A 1 6.26 -20.18 5.41
N PRO A 2 7.59 -20.00 5.41
CA PRO A 2 8.50 -20.78 6.26
C PRO A 2 8.25 -20.52 7.75
N SER A 3 8.44 -21.54 8.60
CA SER A 3 8.30 -21.44 10.07
C SER A 3 9.50 -20.76 10.75
N LEU A 4 10.67 -20.79 10.11
CA LEU A 4 11.91 -20.13 10.52
C LEU A 4 12.47 -19.34 9.34
N ILE A 5 12.83 -18.08 9.56
CA ILE A 5 13.43 -17.22 8.53
C ILE A 5 14.75 -16.60 9.01
N ALA A 6 15.72 -16.46 8.09
CA ALA A 6 17.00 -15.83 8.37
C ALA A 6 17.04 -14.34 8.00
N ASN A 7 16.14 -13.91 7.10
CA ASN A 7 15.97 -12.54 6.65
C ASN A 7 14.51 -12.30 6.21
N ALA A 8 14.21 -11.06 5.80
CA ALA A 8 12.87 -10.67 5.33
C ALA A 8 12.75 -10.61 3.80
N ASP A 9 13.65 -11.22 3.03
CA ASP A 9 13.70 -11.04 1.57
C ASP A 9 12.48 -11.56 0.82
N LEU A 10 11.81 -12.56 1.38
CA LEU A 10 10.56 -13.11 0.85
C LEU A 10 9.32 -12.29 1.25
N ILE A 11 9.50 -11.20 2.01
CA ILE A 11 8.44 -10.38 2.59
C ILE A 11 8.62 -8.90 2.23
N TYR A 12 7.64 -8.35 1.52
CA TYR A 12 7.58 -6.92 1.24
C TYR A 12 6.82 -6.21 2.36
N LEU A 13 7.47 -5.30 3.08
CA LEU A 13 6.83 -4.46 4.09
C LEU A 13 6.73 -3.01 3.61
N ARG A 14 5.54 -2.44 3.73
CA ARG A 14 5.27 -1.02 3.43
C ARG A 14 4.38 -0.41 4.51
N ALA A 15 4.52 0.88 4.75
CA ALA A 15 3.55 1.63 5.56
C ALA A 15 3.36 3.03 4.99
N THR A 16 2.22 3.65 5.30
CA THR A 16 2.05 5.09 5.12
C THR A 16 3.01 5.84 6.06
N PRO A 17 3.32 7.12 5.80
CA PRO A 17 4.20 7.90 6.67
C PRO A 17 3.59 8.23 8.05
N LEU A 18 2.42 7.69 8.40
CA LEU A 18 1.79 7.93 9.70
C LEU A 18 2.33 6.94 10.74
N PRO A 19 2.81 7.41 11.91
CA PRO A 19 3.43 6.56 12.92
C PRO A 19 2.57 5.35 13.33
N ARG A 20 1.26 5.54 13.50
CA ARG A 20 0.33 4.47 13.86
C ARG A 20 0.29 3.32 12.84
N ALA A 21 0.44 3.62 11.54
CA ALA A 21 0.46 2.61 10.49
C ALA A 21 1.80 1.86 10.47
N LEU A 22 2.91 2.59 10.65
CA LEU A 22 4.25 2.02 10.76
C LEU A 22 4.37 1.06 11.95
N GLU A 23 4.01 1.51 13.15
CA GLU A 23 4.05 0.70 14.36
C GLU A 23 3.16 -0.54 14.22
N SER A 24 1.95 -0.40 13.63
CA SER A 24 1.06 -1.55 13.39
C SER A 24 1.69 -2.62 12.50
N VAL A 25 2.40 -2.22 11.43
CA VAL A 25 3.10 -3.16 10.54
C VAL A 25 4.24 -3.85 11.27
N GLN A 26 5.02 -3.10 12.05
CA GLN A 26 6.10 -3.66 12.86
C GLN A 26 5.57 -4.70 13.84
N GLN A 27 4.55 -4.35 14.63
CA GLN A 27 3.96 -5.28 15.61
C GLN A 27 3.35 -6.51 14.93
N THR A 28 2.67 -6.33 13.80
CA THR A 28 2.10 -7.45 13.02
C THR A 28 3.21 -8.38 12.51
N PHE A 29 4.29 -7.82 11.97
CA PHE A 29 5.43 -8.59 11.50
C PHE A 29 6.10 -9.38 12.63
N TRP A 30 6.34 -8.73 13.78
CA TRP A 30 6.96 -9.37 14.94
C TRP A 30 6.07 -10.40 15.62
N GLY A 31 4.74 -10.24 15.55
CA GLY A 31 3.78 -11.26 15.97
C GLY A 31 3.79 -12.48 15.06
N MET A 32 3.91 -12.27 13.74
CA MET A 32 4.01 -13.37 12.75
C MET A 32 5.36 -14.10 12.82
N TYR A 33 6.45 -13.37 13.07
CA TYR A 33 7.80 -13.90 13.20
C TYR A 33 8.44 -13.49 14.54
N PRO A 34 8.04 -14.15 15.65
CA PRO A 34 8.64 -13.91 16.96
C PRO A 34 10.11 -14.37 16.99
N LEU A 35 10.82 -14.11 18.10
CA LEU A 35 12.23 -14.49 18.26
C LEU A 35 12.47 -15.99 18.03
N SER A 36 11.51 -16.86 18.35
CA SER A 36 11.57 -18.31 18.12
C SER A 36 11.47 -18.72 16.64
N SER A 37 11.03 -17.82 15.77
CA SER A 37 10.79 -18.06 14.34
C SER A 37 11.77 -17.29 13.46
N ARG A 38 12.86 -16.77 14.04
CA ARG A 38 13.94 -16.06 13.33
C ARG A 38 15.30 -16.51 13.81
N THR A 39 16.30 -16.47 12.93
CA THR A 39 17.69 -16.75 13.31
C THR A 39 18.24 -15.67 14.24
N ALA A 40 19.24 -16.00 15.07
CA ALA A 40 19.89 -15.04 15.95
C ALA A 40 20.52 -13.84 15.20
N ALA A 41 20.99 -14.06 13.97
CA ALA A 41 21.58 -13.04 13.10
C ALA A 41 20.55 -12.32 12.19
N PHE A 42 19.24 -12.41 12.50
CA PHE A 42 18.20 -11.82 11.66
C PHE A 42 18.36 -10.29 11.60
N PRO A 43 18.57 -9.69 10.41
CA PRO A 43 18.73 -8.24 10.28
C PRO A 43 17.39 -7.52 10.49
N SER A 44 17.43 -6.25 10.89
CA SER A 44 16.21 -5.43 10.96
C SER A 44 15.48 -5.42 9.60
N PRO A 45 14.16 -5.64 9.58
CA PRO A 45 13.42 -5.65 8.32
C PRO A 45 13.28 -4.23 7.77
N THR A 46 13.42 -4.10 6.45
CA THR A 46 13.18 -2.84 5.73
C THR A 46 11.68 -2.62 5.58
N ILE A 47 11.18 -1.47 6.03
CA ILE A 47 9.80 -1.02 5.77
C ILE A 47 9.84 0.16 4.82
N VAL A 48 9.21 0.01 3.66
CA VAL A 48 9.17 1.04 2.63
C VAL A 48 8.10 2.07 2.97
N THR A 49 8.44 3.35 2.86
CA THR A 49 7.50 4.48 2.97
C THR A 49 7.62 5.36 1.73
N ARG A 50 6.51 5.97 1.31
CA ARG A 50 6.53 6.99 0.24
C ARG A 50 6.40 8.40 0.82
N THR A 51 6.78 9.39 0.03
CA THR A 51 6.45 10.78 0.33
C THR A 51 4.92 10.95 0.33
N PRO A 52 4.36 11.86 1.14
CA PRO A 52 2.92 12.10 1.15
C PRO A 52 2.33 12.43 -0.24
N ALA A 53 3.11 13.04 -1.13
CA ALA A 53 2.66 13.42 -2.48
C ALA A 53 2.52 12.24 -3.45
N ASP A 54 3.22 11.14 -3.22
CA ASP A 54 3.23 9.94 -4.08
C ASP A 54 2.61 8.72 -3.38
N GLU A 55 1.96 8.94 -2.23
CA GLU A 55 1.37 7.87 -1.43
C GLU A 55 0.10 7.32 -2.09
N THR A 56 0.03 5.99 -2.17
CA THR A 56 -1.09 5.23 -2.74
C THR A 56 -1.80 4.37 -1.70
N LEU A 57 -1.23 4.17 -0.49
CA LEU A 57 -1.86 3.41 0.59
C LEU A 57 -2.99 4.15 1.31
N PHE A 58 -3.39 5.33 0.85
CA PHE A 58 -4.66 5.97 1.21
C PHE A 58 -5.18 6.86 0.08
N PRO A 59 -6.48 7.18 0.07
CA PRO A 59 -7.04 8.17 -0.85
C PRO A 59 -6.45 9.56 -0.62
N ASN A 60 -5.68 10.06 -1.58
CA ASN A 60 -4.81 11.23 -1.39
C ASN A 60 -5.44 12.53 -1.89
N ASP A 61 -6.53 12.96 -1.25
CA ASP A 61 -7.24 14.20 -1.59
C ASP A 61 -6.41 15.47 -1.33
N GLY A 62 -5.49 15.43 -0.36
CA GLY A 62 -4.54 16.50 -0.10
C GLY A 62 -3.61 16.81 -1.28
N ASN A 63 -3.28 15.82 -2.13
CA ASN A 63 -2.42 16.01 -3.30
C ASN A 63 -3.15 15.85 -4.64
N CYS A 64 -4.46 15.60 -4.62
CA CYS A 64 -5.28 15.43 -5.81
C CYS A 64 -6.48 16.37 -5.82
N ARG A 65 -6.34 17.52 -6.52
CA ARG A 65 -7.38 18.55 -6.55
C ARG A 65 -8.72 18.04 -7.07
N ARG A 66 -8.72 17.25 -8.15
CA ARG A 66 -9.95 16.66 -8.68
C ARG A 66 -10.60 15.68 -7.70
N PHE A 67 -9.82 14.80 -7.08
CA PHE A 67 -10.36 13.89 -6.06
C PHE A 67 -10.94 14.64 -4.86
N ALA A 68 -10.30 15.72 -4.41
CA ALA A 68 -10.81 16.55 -3.34
C ALA A 68 -12.14 17.25 -3.69
N GLN A 69 -12.36 17.62 -4.97
CA GLN A 69 -13.66 18.14 -5.43
C GLN A 69 -14.73 17.06 -5.38
N LEU A 70 -14.44 15.86 -5.90
CA LEU A 70 -15.37 14.73 -5.90
C LEU A 70 -15.71 14.30 -4.46
N SER A 71 -14.71 14.13 -3.60
CA SER A 71 -14.88 13.77 -2.18
C SER A 71 -15.83 14.75 -1.46
N ARG A 72 -15.63 16.06 -1.65
CA ARG A 72 -16.52 17.08 -1.10
C ARG A 72 -17.93 17.03 -1.67
N ALA A 73 -18.08 16.79 -2.97
CA ALA A 73 -19.39 16.68 -3.61
C ALA A 73 -20.20 15.50 -3.08
N PHE A 74 -19.56 14.33 -2.92
CA PHE A 74 -20.19 13.15 -2.33
C PHE A 74 -20.55 13.38 -0.85
N ALA A 75 -19.66 13.98 -0.06
CA ALA A 75 -19.95 14.33 1.33
C ALA A 75 -21.12 15.33 1.45
N GLN A 76 -21.18 16.34 0.58
CA GLN A 76 -22.31 17.28 0.54
C GLN A 76 -23.62 16.59 0.18
N ARG A 77 -23.61 15.70 -0.83
CA ARG A 77 -24.79 14.91 -1.21
C ARG A 77 -25.31 14.07 -0.05
N THR A 78 -24.42 13.47 0.73
CA THR A 78 -24.80 12.72 1.94
C THR A 78 -25.39 13.66 3.00
N ALA A 79 -24.81 14.85 3.20
CA ALA A 79 -25.37 15.86 4.10
C ALA A 79 -26.80 16.25 3.67
N ASP A 80 -27.01 16.59 2.40
CA ASP A 80 -28.31 16.97 1.85
C ASP A 80 -29.36 15.86 2.00
N ARG A 81 -28.94 14.59 1.91
CA ARG A 81 -29.81 13.43 2.07
C ARG A 81 -30.21 13.16 3.52
N TRP A 82 -29.29 13.36 4.45
CA TRP A 82 -29.44 12.83 5.82
C TRP A 82 -29.71 13.89 6.88
N ASN A 83 -29.25 15.13 6.71
CA ASN A 83 -29.25 16.12 7.78
C ASN A 83 -30.64 16.46 8.34
N ASP A 84 -31.67 16.45 7.51
CA ASP A 84 -33.05 16.80 7.89
C ASP A 84 -33.94 15.56 8.15
N THR A 85 -33.33 14.38 8.30
CA THR A 85 -34.06 13.13 8.56
C THR A 85 -34.44 12.95 10.04
N SER A 86 -35.41 12.08 10.30
CA SER A 86 -35.78 11.66 11.67
C SER A 86 -34.64 10.94 12.41
N ASP A 87 -33.73 10.30 11.68
CA ASP A 87 -32.53 9.67 12.23
C ASP A 87 -31.56 10.72 12.81
N MET A 88 -31.27 11.79 12.06
CA MET A 88 -30.44 12.89 12.57
C MET A 88 -31.12 13.66 13.70
N ALA A 89 -32.45 13.82 13.66
CA ALA A 89 -33.22 14.38 14.76
C ALA A 89 -33.13 13.50 16.02
N TYR A 90 -33.15 12.16 15.87
CA TYR A 90 -32.95 11.22 16.96
C TYR A 90 -31.56 11.35 17.58
N LEU A 91 -30.50 11.40 16.76
CA LEU A 91 -29.13 11.62 17.25
C LEU A 91 -29.00 12.96 17.99
N THR A 92 -29.56 14.04 17.43
CA THR A 92 -29.54 15.37 18.05
C THR A 92 -30.23 15.36 19.41
N LYS A 93 -31.40 14.73 19.53
CA LYS A 93 -32.09 14.60 20.81
C LYS A 93 -31.26 13.81 21.84
N LEU A 94 -30.55 12.79 21.40
CA LEU A 94 -29.84 11.85 22.27
C LEU A 94 -28.50 12.41 22.78
N ILE A 95 -27.68 12.92 21.87
CA ILE A 95 -26.29 13.32 22.16
C ILE A 95 -25.99 14.81 21.90
N GLY A 96 -26.93 15.58 21.33
CA GLY A 96 -26.72 17.00 21.00
C GLY A 96 -26.33 17.86 22.21
N LYS A 97 -26.86 17.56 23.40
CA LYS A 97 -26.51 18.25 24.66
C LYS A 97 -25.01 18.20 25.00
N TRP A 98 -24.29 17.19 24.49
CA TRP A 98 -22.86 16.99 24.73
C TRP A 98 -21.97 17.67 23.69
N MET A 99 -22.53 18.24 22.63
CA MET A 99 -21.76 18.97 21.62
C MET A 99 -21.18 20.26 22.22
N PRO A 100 -20.10 20.84 21.65
CA PRO A 100 -19.48 22.06 22.17
C PRO A 100 -20.49 23.21 22.36
N GLU A 101 -20.30 24.06 23.38
CA GLU A 101 -21.13 25.27 23.57
C GLU A 101 -21.01 26.26 22.41
N THR A 102 -19.93 26.15 21.62
CA THR A 102 -19.69 26.98 20.44
C THR A 102 -20.45 26.49 19.20
N SER A 103 -21.19 25.37 19.27
CA SER A 103 -22.02 24.88 18.16
C SER A 103 -23.51 25.09 18.44
N ASP A 104 -24.34 24.93 17.41
CA ASP A 104 -25.81 24.95 17.51
C ASP A 104 -26.40 23.68 18.15
N LYS A 105 -25.53 22.81 18.71
CA LYS A 105 -25.86 21.51 19.32
C LYS A 105 -26.54 20.51 18.36
N ARG A 106 -26.65 20.85 17.08
CA ARG A 106 -27.22 19.98 16.05
C ARG A 106 -26.20 18.92 15.65
N ILE A 107 -26.68 17.69 15.48
CA ILE A 107 -25.90 16.62 14.88
C ILE A 107 -26.21 16.58 13.38
N ALA A 108 -25.17 16.67 12.56
CA ALA A 108 -25.27 16.64 11.11
C ALA A 108 -24.03 15.97 10.51
N VAL A 109 -24.09 15.59 9.24
CA VAL A 109 -22.94 15.03 8.50
C VAL A 109 -21.79 16.04 8.50
N ASP A 110 -22.13 17.30 8.23
CA ASP A 110 -21.24 18.46 8.08
C ASP A 110 -21.24 19.41 9.29
N SER A 111 -21.78 18.98 10.45
CA SER A 111 -21.68 19.76 11.70
C SER A 111 -20.23 19.87 12.18
N HIS A 112 -20.01 20.66 13.22
CA HIS A 112 -18.71 20.82 13.88
C HIS A 112 -18.86 20.51 15.38
N PRO A 113 -18.52 19.29 15.86
CA PRO A 113 -17.87 18.18 15.13
C PRO A 113 -18.76 17.50 14.10
N ARG A 114 -18.14 16.92 13.05
CA ARG A 114 -18.84 16.12 12.02
C ARG A 114 -19.35 14.81 12.61
N LEU A 115 -20.36 14.21 11.97
CA LEU A 115 -20.86 12.88 12.35
C LEU A 115 -19.74 11.82 12.41
N SER A 116 -18.83 11.82 11.42
CA SER A 116 -17.65 10.95 11.38
C SER A 116 -16.67 11.22 12.53
N GLY A 117 -16.53 12.46 13.01
CA GLY A 117 -15.74 12.77 14.21
C GLY A 117 -16.37 12.24 15.50
N ILE A 118 -17.71 12.25 15.58
CA ILE A 118 -18.44 11.63 16.70
C ILE A 118 -18.24 10.11 16.66
N MET A 119 -18.33 9.49 15.49
CA MET A 119 -18.04 8.07 15.29
C MET A 119 -16.62 7.70 15.74
N ASP A 120 -15.62 8.48 15.34
CA ASP A 120 -14.23 8.28 15.74
C ASP A 120 -14.06 8.34 17.27
N THR A 121 -14.71 9.30 17.91
CA THR A 121 -14.70 9.43 19.38
C THR A 121 -15.34 8.20 20.05
N ILE A 122 -16.51 7.77 19.58
CA ILE A 122 -17.20 6.57 20.10
C ILE A 122 -16.32 5.33 19.95
N ASN A 123 -15.75 5.10 18.77
CA ASN A 123 -14.94 3.91 18.49
C ASN A 123 -13.60 3.92 19.25
N SER A 124 -12.98 5.10 19.38
CA SER A 124 -11.78 5.27 20.20
C SER A 124 -12.06 4.89 21.66
N THR A 125 -13.09 5.46 22.28
CA THR A 125 -13.43 5.15 23.69
C THR A 125 -13.89 3.70 23.89
N LEU A 126 -14.45 3.05 22.85
CA LEU A 126 -14.80 1.63 22.88
C LEU A 126 -13.58 0.71 22.92
N ALA A 127 -12.49 1.11 22.26
CA ALA A 127 -11.24 0.35 22.20
C ALA A 127 -10.38 0.48 23.47
N HIS A 128 -10.73 1.41 24.37
CA HIS A 128 -10.02 1.68 25.62
C HIS A 128 -10.83 1.22 26.85
N GLY A 129 -10.21 1.36 28.03
CA GLY A 129 -10.79 0.97 29.31
C GLY A 129 -11.94 1.88 29.76
N PRO A 130 -12.63 1.50 30.86
CA PRO A 130 -13.80 2.22 31.39
C PRO A 130 -13.55 3.71 31.69
N GLU A 131 -12.30 4.09 31.97
CA GLU A 131 -11.86 5.44 32.29
C GLU A 131 -12.05 6.45 31.15
N THR A 132 -12.10 5.97 29.90
CA THR A 132 -12.28 6.82 28.72
C THR A 132 -13.73 6.87 28.23
N ARG A 133 -14.65 6.16 28.90
CA ARG A 133 -16.02 6.00 28.40
C ARG A 133 -16.78 7.32 28.39
N LEU A 134 -17.49 7.52 27.29
CA LEU A 134 -18.45 8.61 27.13
C LEU A 134 -19.74 8.32 27.93
N PRO A 135 -20.61 9.32 28.11
CA PRO A 135 -21.97 9.09 28.60
C PRO A 135 -22.68 7.98 27.83
N LYS A 136 -23.50 7.18 28.52
CA LYS A 136 -24.14 5.97 27.97
C LYS A 136 -24.95 6.21 26.69
N GLU A 137 -25.47 7.43 26.51
CA GLU A 137 -26.21 7.85 25.32
C GLU A 137 -25.41 7.70 24.02
N PHE A 138 -24.08 7.84 24.07
CA PHE A 138 -23.20 7.63 22.92
C PHE A 138 -23.09 6.16 22.48
N TYR A 139 -23.48 5.23 23.34
CA TYR A 139 -23.41 3.80 23.08
C TYR A 139 -24.79 3.18 22.81
N ASP A 140 -25.82 4.00 22.58
CA ASP A 140 -27.13 3.51 22.14
C ASP A 140 -26.98 2.70 20.83
N PRO A 141 -27.52 1.46 20.77
CA PRO A 141 -27.36 0.61 19.59
C PRO A 141 -27.91 1.21 18.30
N LYS A 142 -29.06 1.89 18.36
CA LYS A 142 -29.69 2.52 17.21
C LYS A 142 -28.87 3.73 16.76
N ALA A 143 -28.38 4.54 17.70
CA ALA A 143 -27.54 5.68 17.37
C ALA A 143 -26.26 5.25 16.64
N ARG A 144 -25.59 4.20 17.13
CA ARG A 144 -24.38 3.67 16.50
C ARG A 144 -24.64 3.11 15.11
N GLU A 145 -25.77 2.45 14.88
CA GLU A 145 -26.17 1.96 13.56
C GLU A 145 -26.42 3.10 12.56
N ILE A 146 -27.10 4.17 13.00
CA ILE A 146 -27.32 5.36 12.19
C ILE A 146 -25.98 6.03 11.83
N ILE A 147 -25.13 6.26 12.83
CA ILE A 147 -23.83 6.92 12.66
C ILE A 147 -22.96 6.14 11.67
N ASP A 148 -22.87 4.82 11.84
CA ASP A 148 -22.08 3.94 10.97
C ASP A 148 -22.61 3.95 9.53
N ARG A 149 -23.91 3.76 9.34
CA ARG A 149 -24.54 3.74 8.01
C ARG A 149 -24.33 5.05 7.25
N ILE A 150 -24.55 6.19 7.91
CA ILE A 150 -24.38 7.51 7.27
C ILE A 150 -22.90 7.80 7.02
N GLY A 151 -22.01 7.44 7.96
CA GLY A 151 -20.55 7.60 7.80
C GLY A 151 -20.00 6.79 6.62
N VAL A 152 -20.42 5.52 6.50
CA VAL A 152 -20.06 4.66 5.36
C VAL A 152 -20.54 5.27 4.03
N GLU A 153 -21.75 5.83 4.00
CA GLU A 153 -22.25 6.50 2.80
C GLU A 153 -21.44 7.77 2.45
N GLU A 154 -21.19 8.64 3.43
CA GLU A 154 -20.43 9.89 3.27
C GLU A 154 -19.06 9.63 2.63
N TRP A 155 -18.35 8.62 3.13
CA TRP A 155 -16.96 8.36 2.75
C TRP A 155 -16.80 7.41 1.58
N PHE A 156 -17.74 6.47 1.37
CA PHE A 156 -17.50 5.36 0.44
C PHE A 156 -18.47 5.25 -0.73
N SER A 157 -19.62 5.94 -0.72
CA SER A 157 -20.58 5.86 -1.84
C SER A 157 -19.97 6.27 -3.19
N GLY A 158 -19.02 7.22 -3.18
CA GLY A 158 -18.26 7.63 -4.37
C GLY A 158 -17.49 6.50 -5.03
N TYR A 159 -16.87 5.61 -4.26
CA TYR A 159 -16.20 4.43 -4.81
C TYR A 159 -17.19 3.48 -5.48
N ASN A 160 -18.40 3.33 -4.95
CA ASN A 160 -19.38 2.43 -5.54
C ASN A 160 -19.98 3.00 -6.83
N GLU A 161 -20.20 4.31 -6.89
CA GLU A 161 -21.08 4.92 -7.91
C GLU A 161 -20.35 5.70 -9.00
N ASN A 162 -19.07 6.06 -8.81
CA ASN A 162 -18.35 6.92 -9.74
C ASN A 162 -16.95 6.38 -10.07
N ARG A 163 -16.70 6.15 -11.36
CA ARG A 163 -15.45 5.56 -11.84
C ARG A 163 -14.25 6.50 -11.64
N GLU A 164 -14.42 7.80 -11.84
CA GLU A 164 -13.37 8.80 -11.62
C GLU A 164 -12.95 8.87 -10.14
N TYR A 165 -13.92 8.78 -9.22
CA TYR A 165 -13.69 8.71 -7.79
C TYR A 165 -12.86 7.49 -7.42
N ARG A 166 -13.21 6.30 -7.94
CA ARG A 166 -12.41 5.07 -7.76
C ARG A 166 -10.99 5.27 -8.26
N MET A 167 -10.86 5.81 -9.46
CA MET A 167 -9.58 5.96 -10.15
C MET A 167 -8.62 6.89 -9.43
N LEU A 168 -9.11 8.04 -8.95
CA LEU A 168 -8.28 9.03 -8.27
C LEU A 168 -8.08 8.72 -6.78
N GLY A 169 -9.04 8.05 -6.14
CA GLY A 169 -8.94 7.66 -4.73
C GLY A 169 -8.04 6.45 -4.51
N ILE A 170 -8.40 5.29 -5.08
CA ILE A 170 -7.77 4.00 -4.73
C ILE A 170 -7.17 3.25 -5.92
N GLY A 171 -7.43 3.70 -7.15
CA GLY A 171 -6.97 3.04 -8.38
C GLY A 171 -5.45 2.86 -8.45
N GLY A 172 -4.67 3.80 -7.88
CA GLY A 172 -3.21 3.66 -7.77
C GLY A 172 -2.79 2.43 -6.96
N LEU A 173 -3.44 2.18 -5.81
CA LEU A 173 -3.15 1.02 -4.97
C LEU A 173 -3.55 -0.29 -5.64
N ILE A 174 -4.73 -0.32 -6.28
CA ILE A 174 -5.19 -1.49 -7.03
C ILE A 174 -4.23 -1.83 -8.16
N GLY A 175 -3.73 -0.80 -8.87
CA GLY A 175 -2.67 -0.96 -9.86
C GLY A 175 -1.43 -1.60 -9.25
N ASP A 176 -0.97 -1.11 -8.10
CA ASP A 176 0.20 -1.68 -7.41
C ASP A 176 -0.03 -3.14 -6.96
N ILE A 177 -1.27 -3.55 -6.63
CA ILE A 177 -1.60 -4.94 -6.24
C ILE A 177 -1.59 -5.86 -7.47
N VAL A 178 -2.28 -5.48 -8.55
CA VAL A 178 -2.32 -6.24 -9.81
C VAL A 178 -0.93 -6.37 -10.42
N GLU A 179 -0.14 -5.31 -10.36
CA GLU A 179 1.26 -5.29 -10.78
C GLU A 179 2.07 -6.38 -10.08
N ARG A 180 1.99 -6.47 -8.74
CA ARG A 180 2.69 -7.50 -7.97
C ARG A 180 2.24 -8.92 -8.31
N MET A 181 0.93 -9.13 -8.48
CA MET A 181 0.40 -10.43 -8.88
C MET A 181 0.89 -10.82 -10.28
N THR A 182 0.84 -9.87 -11.22
CA THR A 182 1.30 -10.08 -12.61
C THR A 182 2.80 -10.40 -12.64
N SER A 183 3.63 -9.66 -11.89
CA SER A 183 5.06 -9.96 -11.76
C SER A 183 5.31 -11.38 -11.24
N LYS A 184 4.52 -11.86 -10.27
CA LYS A 184 4.62 -13.23 -9.76
C LYS A 184 4.20 -14.27 -10.81
N ILE A 185 3.18 -13.98 -11.61
CA ILE A 185 2.73 -14.86 -12.72
C ILE A 185 3.79 -14.96 -13.82
N GLU A 186 4.40 -13.85 -14.22
CA GLU A 186 5.40 -13.81 -15.29
C GLU A 186 6.75 -14.45 -14.89
N GLY A 187 6.90 -14.88 -13.63
CA GLY A 187 8.16 -15.41 -13.11
C GLY A 187 9.29 -14.38 -13.09
N ALA A 188 8.96 -13.12 -13.33
CA ALA A 188 9.91 -12.05 -13.34
C ALA A 188 10.33 -11.79 -11.89
N GLY A 189 11.64 -11.87 -11.61
CA GLY A 189 12.26 -11.28 -10.40
C GLY A 189 12.12 -9.75 -10.34
N LEU A 190 11.13 -9.20 -11.03
CA LEU A 190 10.78 -7.80 -11.13
C LEU A 190 9.68 -7.49 -10.11
N SER A 191 10.07 -7.37 -8.84
CA SER A 191 9.36 -6.39 -8.03
C SER A 191 9.79 -5.03 -8.58
N ILE A 192 8.94 -4.40 -9.39
CA ILE A 192 9.15 -3.05 -9.94
C ILE A 192 9.13 -1.95 -8.85
N ASN A 193 9.27 -2.33 -7.58
CA ASN A 193 9.42 -1.42 -6.46
C ASN A 193 10.70 -1.77 -5.70
N GLU A 194 11.58 -0.78 -5.64
CA GLU A 194 12.89 -0.79 -5.01
C GLU A 194 12.81 -1.28 -3.56
N ILE A 195 13.47 -2.41 -3.26
CA ILE A 195 13.85 -2.77 -1.89
C ILE A 195 15.36 -2.55 -1.80
N GLY A 196 15.80 -1.83 -0.77
CA GLY A 196 17.18 -1.34 -0.64
C GLY A 196 18.21 -2.45 -0.50
N GLY A 197 19.39 -2.26 -1.09
CA GLY A 197 20.50 -3.23 -1.09
C GLY A 197 21.45 -3.13 0.10
N GLU A 198 22.29 -4.16 0.24
CA GLU A 198 23.32 -4.30 1.30
C GLU A 198 24.33 -3.14 1.39
N ASN A 199 24.43 -2.31 0.35
CA ASN A 199 25.41 -1.24 0.23
C ASN A 199 24.80 0.17 0.31
N GLY A 200 23.56 0.30 0.77
CA GLY A 200 22.87 1.59 0.84
C GLY A 200 22.51 2.18 -0.53
N ARG A 201 22.62 1.40 -1.62
CA ARG A 201 22.18 1.82 -2.95
C ARG A 201 20.73 1.37 -3.18
N LEU A 202 19.88 2.33 -3.53
CA LEU A 202 18.52 2.09 -4.01
C LEU A 202 18.59 1.33 -5.36
N GLY A 203 17.66 0.41 -5.60
CA GLY A 203 17.43 -0.20 -6.92
C GLY A 203 18.07 -1.57 -7.19
N ARG A 204 18.87 -2.12 -6.28
CA ARG A 204 19.19 -3.55 -6.23
C ARG A 204 19.07 -3.96 -4.78
N GLY A 205 18.08 -4.76 -4.44
CA GLY A 205 17.97 -5.32 -3.08
C GLY A 205 19.19 -6.16 -2.71
N ARG A 206 19.14 -6.83 -1.56
CA ARG A 206 20.07 -7.86 -1.04
C ARG A 206 20.34 -9.05 -1.97
N GLY A 207 20.04 -8.95 -3.27
CA GLY A 207 20.21 -10.02 -4.24
C GLY A 207 19.30 -11.22 -4.01
N GLY A 208 18.33 -11.11 -3.07
CA GLY A 208 17.46 -12.19 -2.60
C GLY A 208 15.96 -11.85 -2.62
N GLU A 209 15.59 -10.60 -2.88
CA GLU A 209 14.18 -10.15 -2.99
C GLU A 209 13.50 -10.59 -4.29
N THR A 210 14.18 -11.41 -5.08
CA THR A 210 13.65 -12.12 -6.23
C THR A 210 12.71 -13.24 -5.76
N GLY A 211 11.46 -12.88 -5.46
CA GLY A 211 10.42 -13.87 -5.12
C GLY A 211 9.60 -13.55 -3.89
N ILE A 212 9.18 -12.30 -3.72
CA ILE A 212 8.21 -11.88 -2.69
C ILE A 212 7.02 -12.85 -2.69
N ARG A 213 6.80 -13.52 -1.56
CA ARG A 213 5.68 -14.44 -1.34
C ARG A 213 4.57 -13.81 -0.51
N PHE A 214 4.91 -12.76 0.23
CA PHE A 214 3.99 -12.08 1.12
C PHE A 214 4.28 -10.58 1.12
N ALA A 215 3.22 -9.79 1.04
CA ALA A 215 3.30 -8.33 1.14
C ALA A 215 2.39 -7.87 2.27
N LEU A 216 2.91 -7.03 3.17
CA LEU A 216 2.17 -6.46 4.28
C LEU A 216 2.26 -4.93 4.20
N SER A 217 1.10 -4.27 4.24
CA SER A 217 1.00 -2.82 4.10
C SER A 217 0.21 -2.19 5.25
N GLY A 218 0.84 -1.25 5.96
CA GLY A 218 0.20 -0.45 7.01
C GLY A 218 -0.55 0.71 6.40
N CYS A 219 -1.86 0.75 6.61
CA CYS A 219 -2.76 1.70 5.94
C CYS A 219 -3.88 2.18 6.88
N HIS A 220 -5.06 2.49 6.32
CA HIS A 220 -6.16 3.15 7.01
C HIS A 220 -7.49 2.46 6.70
N ASP A 221 -8.49 2.71 7.53
CA ASP A 221 -9.90 2.36 7.27
C ASP A 221 -10.37 2.84 5.90
N THR A 222 -10.04 4.08 5.53
CA THR A 222 -10.33 4.66 4.21
C THR A 222 -9.70 3.88 3.06
N THR A 223 -8.54 3.26 3.29
CA THR A 223 -7.90 2.35 2.35
C THR A 223 -8.70 1.07 2.21
N LEU A 224 -9.06 0.43 3.33
CA LEU A 224 -9.73 -0.87 3.31
C LEU A 224 -11.13 -0.76 2.67
N ALA A 225 -11.95 0.15 3.19
CA ALA A 225 -13.29 0.37 2.66
C ALA A 225 -13.26 0.92 1.23
N GLY A 226 -12.33 1.83 0.91
CA GLY A 226 -12.16 2.35 -0.45
C GLY A 226 -11.81 1.25 -1.46
N VAL A 227 -10.87 0.36 -1.11
CA VAL A 227 -10.50 -0.81 -1.92
C VAL A 227 -11.69 -1.75 -2.12
N LEU A 228 -12.33 -2.19 -1.03
CA LEU A 228 -13.42 -3.17 -1.12
C LEU A 228 -14.62 -2.56 -1.86
N THR A 229 -14.96 -1.30 -1.60
CA THR A 229 -16.07 -0.63 -2.27
C THR A 229 -15.77 -0.41 -3.74
N GLY A 230 -14.54 0.00 -4.09
CA GLY A 230 -14.10 0.17 -5.48
C GLY A 230 -14.10 -1.15 -6.29
N LEU A 231 -13.96 -2.28 -5.60
CA LEU A 231 -14.10 -3.63 -6.19
C LEU A 231 -15.55 -4.18 -6.12
N GLY A 232 -16.51 -3.41 -5.61
CA GLY A 232 -17.91 -3.84 -5.45
C GLY A 232 -18.14 -4.89 -4.37
N ALA A 233 -17.18 -5.06 -3.46
CA ALA A 233 -17.11 -6.14 -2.48
C ALA A 233 -17.39 -5.69 -1.03
N PHE A 234 -17.79 -4.43 -0.78
CA PHE A 234 -18.03 -3.88 0.57
C PHE A 234 -19.52 -3.74 0.92
N ASN A 235 -20.44 -4.13 0.04
CA ASN A 235 -21.86 -3.81 0.18
C ASN A 235 -22.45 -4.37 1.49
N GLY A 236 -22.99 -3.46 2.31
CA GLY A 236 -23.59 -3.78 3.61
C GLY A 236 -22.59 -3.97 4.76
N GLU A 237 -21.29 -3.75 4.51
CA GLU A 237 -20.29 -3.75 5.57
C GLU A 237 -20.33 -2.45 6.38
N LYS A 238 -19.93 -2.57 7.65
CA LYS A 238 -19.77 -1.44 8.58
C LYS A 238 -18.43 -0.76 8.39
N TRP A 239 -18.26 0.42 8.98
CA TRP A 239 -16.97 1.10 9.01
C TRP A 239 -15.86 0.16 9.51
N PRO A 240 -14.68 0.10 8.86
CA PRO A 240 -13.64 -0.84 9.25
C PRO A 240 -13.17 -0.64 10.70
N PRO A 241 -13.31 -1.63 11.60
CA PRO A 241 -12.81 -1.51 12.97
C PRO A 241 -11.27 -1.51 13.02
N TYR A 242 -10.71 -1.12 14.17
CA TYR A 242 -9.27 -1.26 14.42
C TYR A 242 -8.79 -2.69 14.14
N THR A 243 -7.55 -2.81 13.67
CA THR A 243 -6.90 -4.08 13.29
C THR A 243 -7.54 -4.82 12.12
N SER A 244 -8.50 -4.19 11.42
CA SER A 244 -9.04 -4.77 10.19
C SER A 244 -7.97 -4.94 9.11
N HIS A 245 -8.17 -5.93 8.26
CA HIS A 245 -7.25 -6.23 7.16
C HIS A 245 -7.98 -6.78 5.93
N ILE A 246 -7.33 -6.63 4.78
CA ILE A 246 -7.71 -7.31 3.54
C ILE A 246 -6.58 -8.25 3.15
N ALA A 247 -6.91 -9.50 2.85
CA ALA A 247 -5.99 -10.43 2.21
C ALA A 247 -6.35 -10.57 0.73
N PHE A 248 -5.37 -10.30 -0.14
CA PHE A 248 -5.40 -10.62 -1.55
C PHE A 248 -4.58 -11.88 -1.80
N GLU A 249 -5.22 -12.94 -2.26
CA GLU A 249 -4.60 -14.25 -2.40
C GLU A 249 -4.57 -14.63 -3.89
N LEU A 250 -3.39 -14.98 -4.41
CA LEU A 250 -3.19 -15.45 -5.79
C LEU A 250 -2.98 -16.97 -5.79
N PHE A 251 -3.79 -17.67 -6.57
CA PHE A 251 -3.75 -19.12 -6.74
C PHE A 251 -3.36 -19.49 -8.16
N ARG A 252 -2.81 -20.69 -8.32
CA ARG A 252 -2.58 -21.34 -9.61
C ARG A 252 -3.29 -22.70 -9.59
N ALA A 253 -4.05 -23.01 -10.64
CA ALA A 253 -4.65 -24.33 -10.81
C ALA A 253 -3.56 -25.41 -10.92
N LYS A 254 -3.80 -26.57 -10.30
CA LYS A 254 -2.82 -27.66 -10.22
C LYS A 254 -2.52 -28.28 -11.58
N ASP A 255 -3.54 -28.43 -12.42
CA ASP A 255 -3.49 -29.16 -13.69
C ASP A 255 -3.32 -28.21 -14.90
N PHE A 256 -2.93 -26.95 -14.66
CA PHE A 256 -2.69 -25.99 -15.74
C PHE A 256 -1.21 -26.01 -16.13
N ASP A 257 -0.90 -26.68 -17.24
CA ASP A 257 0.42 -26.65 -17.87
C ASP A 257 0.64 -25.27 -18.51
N ASN A 258 1.45 -24.44 -17.85
CA ASN A 258 1.73 -23.09 -18.31
C ASN A 258 2.64 -23.15 -19.55
N PRO A 259 2.28 -22.56 -20.71
CA PRO A 259 3.09 -22.62 -21.94
C PRO A 259 4.51 -22.05 -21.79
N ILE A 260 4.77 -21.29 -20.72
CA ILE A 260 6.08 -20.68 -20.42
C ILE A 260 7.06 -21.69 -19.77
N GLN A 261 6.59 -22.85 -19.29
CA GLN A 261 7.50 -23.90 -18.84
C GLN A 261 8.16 -24.57 -20.04
N GLN A 262 9.35 -24.08 -20.40
CA GLN A 262 10.24 -24.85 -21.28
C GLN A 262 10.51 -26.22 -20.64
N PRO A 263 10.50 -27.32 -21.42
CA PRO A 263 10.77 -28.64 -20.89
C PRO A 263 12.19 -28.68 -20.32
N GLY A 264 12.30 -28.82 -18.99
CA GLY A 264 13.56 -28.84 -18.24
C GLY A 264 13.71 -27.78 -17.15
N HIS A 265 12.79 -26.81 -17.03
CA HIS A 265 12.75 -25.88 -15.89
C HIS A 265 11.72 -26.34 -14.86
N GLN A 266 12.20 -26.91 -13.74
CA GLN A 266 11.35 -27.15 -12.58
C GLN A 266 10.75 -25.82 -12.11
N SER A 267 9.49 -25.83 -11.66
CA SER A 267 8.86 -24.63 -11.11
C SER A 267 9.75 -24.10 -9.97
N PRO A 268 10.15 -22.82 -9.97
CA PRO A 268 10.98 -22.26 -8.90
C PRO A 268 10.32 -22.35 -7.50
N ASP A 269 9.02 -22.66 -7.44
CA ASP A 269 8.33 -22.92 -6.18
C ASP A 269 8.62 -24.34 -5.60
N ALA A 270 9.09 -25.31 -6.41
CA ALA A 270 9.35 -26.70 -5.99
C ALA A 270 10.73 -26.92 -5.33
N ASP A 271 11.76 -26.16 -5.72
CA ASP A 271 13.14 -26.34 -5.23
C ASP A 271 13.40 -25.81 -3.80
N PHE A 272 12.45 -25.07 -3.21
CA PHE A 272 12.65 -24.37 -1.93
C PHE A 272 12.20 -25.14 -0.68
N LEU A 273 11.79 -26.42 -0.80
CA LEU A 273 11.56 -27.28 0.37
C LEU A 273 12.88 -27.77 1.01
N SER A 274 14.03 -27.39 0.46
CA SER A 274 15.35 -27.63 1.05
C SER A 274 15.75 -26.45 1.96
N PRO A 275 16.26 -26.70 3.19
CA PRO A 275 16.65 -25.64 4.12
C PRO A 275 17.67 -24.68 3.52
N THR A 276 17.38 -23.38 3.55
CA THR A 276 18.32 -22.35 3.12
C THR A 276 19.52 -22.33 4.09
N ILE A 277 20.69 -22.75 3.61
CA ILE A 277 21.94 -22.63 4.36
C ILE A 277 22.29 -21.13 4.44
N PRO A 278 22.61 -20.58 5.62
CA PRO A 278 23.02 -19.19 5.73
C PRO A 278 24.26 -18.91 4.87
N ALA A 279 24.25 -17.80 4.13
CA ALA A 279 25.46 -17.32 3.46
C ALA A 279 26.53 -17.00 4.52
N SER A 280 27.72 -17.57 4.35
CA SER A 280 28.88 -17.34 5.22
C SER A 280 29.22 -15.85 5.27
N THR A 281 29.42 -15.32 6.48
CA THR A 281 29.81 -13.93 6.76
C THR A 281 31.33 -13.70 6.73
N GLU A 282 32.12 -14.63 6.18
CA GLU A 282 33.56 -14.42 6.07
C GLU A 282 33.91 -13.47 4.90
N PRO A 283 34.66 -12.38 5.14
CA PRO A 283 35.17 -11.55 4.05
C PRO A 283 36.16 -12.37 3.22
N LYS A 284 35.86 -12.55 1.93
CA LYS A 284 36.79 -13.12 0.96
C LYS A 284 37.99 -12.18 0.81
N ASN A 285 39.12 -12.55 1.39
CA ASN A 285 40.40 -11.90 1.13
C ASN A 285 40.82 -12.16 -0.32
N ASP A 286 40.80 -11.12 -1.15
CA ASP A 286 41.42 -11.12 -2.47
C ASP A 286 42.95 -11.10 -2.31
N ALA A 287 43.57 -12.29 -2.26
CA ALA A 287 45.02 -12.43 -2.31
C ALA A 287 45.49 -12.57 -3.77
N ALA A 288 46.25 -11.57 -4.26
CA ALA A 288 46.98 -11.64 -5.52
C ALA A 288 48.12 -12.69 -5.47
N PRO A 289 48.52 -13.33 -6.59
CA PRO A 289 49.51 -14.38 -6.58
C PRO A 289 50.94 -13.81 -6.59
N GLY A 290 51.74 -14.15 -5.59
CA GLY A 290 53.21 -13.99 -5.57
C GLY A 290 53.86 -15.32 -5.17
N PRO A 291 55.05 -15.67 -5.71
CA PRO A 291 55.56 -17.04 -5.62
C PRO A 291 56.21 -17.37 -4.27
N ALA A 292 56.24 -18.67 -4.00
CA ALA A 292 56.59 -19.35 -2.76
C ALA A 292 57.90 -18.92 -2.07
N GLN A 293 57.82 -18.81 -0.74
CA GLN A 293 58.90 -19.17 0.20
C GLN A 293 58.29 -19.58 1.57
N LYS A 294 58.66 -20.77 2.07
CA LYS A 294 58.47 -21.24 3.47
C LYS A 294 59.82 -21.11 4.22
N PRO A 295 59.92 -21.37 5.55
CA PRO A 295 59.11 -20.98 6.72
C PRO A 295 59.99 -20.47 7.91
N GLY A 296 59.41 -19.98 9.02
CA GLY A 296 60.13 -19.65 10.29
C GLY A 296 59.18 -19.19 11.41
N ILE A 297 58.70 -20.03 12.35
CA ILE A 297 59.13 -20.33 13.75
C ILE A 297 59.14 -19.12 14.74
N PHE A 298 58.53 -19.35 15.94
CA PHE A 298 58.48 -18.57 17.21
C PHE A 298 57.36 -17.50 17.33
N ALA A 299 56.34 -17.68 18.19
CA ALA A 299 56.29 -17.35 19.64
C ALA A 299 56.27 -15.83 19.87
N SER A 300 55.58 -15.17 20.80
CA SER A 300 54.75 -15.52 21.95
C SER A 300 54.43 -14.18 22.64
N PHE A 301 53.34 -14.15 23.43
CA PHE A 301 53.24 -13.44 24.72
C PHE A 301 52.96 -11.92 24.85
N LEU A 302 52.09 -11.67 25.85
CA LEU A 302 51.92 -10.47 26.72
C LEU A 302 51.23 -9.25 26.07
N GLY A 303 50.16 -8.67 26.60
CA GLY A 303 49.64 -8.66 27.97
C GLY A 303 49.74 -7.24 28.56
N LEU A 304 48.62 -6.77 29.13
CA LEU A 304 48.47 -5.75 30.20
C LEU A 304 47.96 -4.33 29.87
N ARG A 305 46.76 -4.07 30.42
CA ARG A 305 46.30 -2.97 31.31
C ARG A 305 46.11 -1.52 30.82
N SER A 306 44.89 -1.03 31.08
CA SER A 306 44.38 0.36 31.20
C SER A 306 44.91 1.07 32.49
N PRO A 307 44.39 2.23 32.99
CA PRO A 307 43.49 3.29 32.46
C PRO A 307 43.90 4.76 32.86
N PHE A 308 43.00 5.74 32.59
CA PHE A 308 42.71 7.03 33.28
C PHE A 308 42.89 8.34 32.50
N GLY A 309 41.90 9.26 32.66
CA GLY A 309 42.04 10.70 32.42
C GLY A 309 40.73 11.42 32.05
N SER A 310 40.03 11.95 33.05
CA SER A 310 38.84 12.82 32.97
C SER A 310 39.18 14.31 32.84
N GLU A 311 38.34 15.13 32.19
CA GLU A 311 37.87 16.46 32.67
C GLU A 311 36.92 17.16 31.65
N SER A 312 36.07 18.05 32.16
CA SER A 312 35.06 18.89 31.47
C SER A 312 35.11 20.31 32.11
N PRO A 313 34.20 21.26 31.79
CA PRO A 313 34.00 22.11 30.60
C PRO A 313 34.22 23.62 30.94
N PRO A 314 33.69 24.60 30.17
CA PRO A 314 32.52 25.35 30.69
C PRO A 314 31.52 25.92 29.65
N GLN A 315 30.47 26.52 30.23
CA GLN A 315 29.17 27.02 29.74
C GLN A 315 29.19 28.40 29.04
N GLY A 316 28.07 28.77 28.37
CA GLY A 316 27.70 30.15 28.10
C GLY A 316 26.41 30.33 27.26
N ASN A 317 25.36 30.89 27.88
CA ASN A 317 23.98 31.14 27.40
C ASN A 317 23.82 32.28 26.37
N GLY A 318 22.70 32.32 25.64
CA GLY A 318 22.16 33.56 25.06
C GLY A 318 21.03 33.44 24.03
N HIS A 319 19.86 34.04 24.33
CA HIS A 319 18.61 34.14 23.56
C HIS A 319 18.66 34.95 22.23
N GLY A 320 17.66 34.75 21.35
CA GLY A 320 16.93 35.87 20.72
C GLY A 320 16.67 35.87 19.20
N THR A 321 15.40 35.56 18.84
CA THR A 321 14.52 36.24 17.84
C THR A 321 14.86 36.40 16.34
N PHE A 322 13.89 35.94 15.52
CA PHE A 322 13.38 36.42 14.21
C PHE A 322 14.08 37.58 13.49
N THR A 323 14.33 37.45 12.18
CA THR A 323 13.69 38.26 11.11
C THR A 323 13.95 37.70 9.72
N SER A 324 12.95 37.89 8.85
CA SER A 324 12.97 37.67 7.40
C SER A 324 13.79 38.75 6.69
N SER A 325 14.47 38.42 5.58
CA SER A 325 14.68 39.36 4.47
C SER A 325 14.99 38.65 3.15
N ARG A 326 14.39 39.21 2.09
CA ARG A 326 14.46 38.87 0.67
C ARG A 326 15.84 39.20 0.06
N ASP A 327 16.25 38.38 -0.93
CA ASP A 327 16.87 38.64 -2.26
C ASP A 327 17.57 39.99 -2.57
N PRO A 328 18.42 40.14 -3.62
CA PRO A 328 18.76 39.20 -4.71
C PRO A 328 20.23 39.19 -5.22
N SER A 329 20.49 38.28 -6.17
CA SER A 329 21.36 38.39 -7.36
C SER A 329 22.87 38.64 -7.23
N SER A 330 23.67 37.69 -7.72
CA SER A 330 24.76 37.99 -8.68
C SER A 330 25.20 36.74 -9.43
N LYS A 331 25.21 36.83 -10.77
CA LYS A 331 25.82 35.90 -11.70
C LYS A 331 27.35 35.89 -11.52
N SER A 332 27.99 34.72 -11.53
CA SER A 332 29.35 34.61 -12.06
C SER A 332 29.62 33.20 -12.61
N THR A 333 29.95 33.20 -13.90
CA THR A 333 30.49 32.12 -14.71
C THR A 333 31.84 31.61 -14.21
N ALA A 334 32.07 30.30 -14.20
CA ALA A 334 33.40 29.72 -14.36
C ALA A 334 33.32 28.32 -14.96
N ASN A 335 33.93 28.16 -16.14
CA ASN A 335 34.22 26.91 -16.81
C ASN A 335 35.31 26.13 -16.05
N SER A 336 35.16 24.81 -15.91
CA SER A 336 36.31 23.90 -16.00
C SER A 336 35.88 22.56 -16.60
N ARG A 337 36.47 22.25 -17.77
CA ARG A 337 36.46 20.93 -18.40
C ARG A 337 37.45 20.03 -17.66
N SER A 338 37.06 18.79 -17.39
CA SER A 338 37.98 17.67 -17.19
C SER A 338 37.28 16.40 -17.69
N ASP A 339 37.77 15.88 -18.81
CA ASP A 339 37.35 14.61 -19.41
C ASP A 339 37.69 13.43 -18.48
N PRO A 340 36.84 12.40 -18.35
CA PRO A 340 37.22 11.15 -17.69
C PRO A 340 37.81 10.15 -18.68
N LEU A 341 38.96 9.61 -18.26
CA LEU A 341 39.73 8.53 -18.87
C LEU A 341 38.96 7.20 -18.96
N SER A 342 39.40 6.42 -19.95
CA SER A 342 38.89 5.15 -20.47
C SER A 342 38.66 4.03 -19.44
N THR A 343 37.57 3.29 -19.62
CA THR A 343 37.22 2.04 -18.92
C THR A 343 37.99 0.82 -19.49
N PRO A 344 38.53 -0.09 -18.67
CA PRO A 344 39.01 -1.37 -19.16
C PRO A 344 37.85 -2.38 -19.30
N SER A 345 37.84 -3.07 -20.44
CA SER A 345 36.98 -4.21 -20.76
C SER A 345 37.44 -5.45 -20.01
N LEU A 346 36.56 -6.08 -19.23
CA LEU A 346 36.68 -7.49 -18.83
C LEU A 346 35.32 -8.16 -18.86
N THR A 347 35.20 -9.08 -19.83
CA THR A 347 34.16 -10.08 -20.00
C THR A 347 34.14 -11.05 -18.81
N ARG A 348 32.99 -11.15 -18.13
CA ARG A 348 32.66 -12.31 -17.30
C ARG A 348 31.21 -12.70 -17.57
N GLN A 349 31.03 -13.78 -18.32
CA GLN A 349 29.75 -14.42 -18.53
C GLN A 349 29.24 -14.96 -17.19
N SER A 350 28.30 -14.24 -16.58
CA SER A 350 27.42 -14.80 -15.55
C SER A 350 26.16 -15.33 -16.23
N SER A 351 26.01 -16.66 -16.25
CA SER A 351 24.77 -17.31 -16.63
C SER A 351 23.72 -17.08 -15.54
N LEU A 352 22.87 -16.06 -15.72
CA LEU A 352 21.62 -15.88 -14.99
C LEU A 352 20.51 -15.57 -16.01
N SER A 353 19.51 -16.45 -15.97
CA SER A 353 18.10 -16.43 -16.40
C SER A 353 17.61 -15.36 -17.40
N PRO A 354 16.68 -15.72 -18.32
CA PRO A 354 16.14 -14.79 -19.29
C PRO A 354 15.30 -13.74 -18.55
N SER A 355 15.88 -12.56 -18.31
CA SER A 355 15.09 -11.37 -18.02
C SER A 355 14.17 -11.18 -19.22
N ILE A 356 12.87 -11.39 -19.04
CA ILE A 356 11.85 -11.02 -20.03
C ILE A 356 12.20 -9.59 -20.51
N PRO A 357 12.38 -9.36 -21.83
CA PRO A 357 12.71 -8.04 -22.34
C PRO A 357 11.71 -6.99 -21.81
N PRO A 358 12.13 -5.76 -21.48
CA PRO A 358 11.23 -4.73 -20.96
C PRO A 358 9.98 -4.49 -21.81
N ALA A 359 10.07 -4.73 -23.13
CA ALA A 359 8.95 -4.63 -24.07
C ALA A 359 7.83 -5.67 -23.82
N ASP A 360 8.17 -6.81 -23.23
CA ASP A 360 7.28 -7.95 -23.01
C ASP A 360 6.59 -7.93 -21.63
N LEU A 361 6.94 -6.98 -20.75
CA LEU A 361 6.32 -6.83 -19.43
C LEU A 361 4.87 -6.36 -19.55
N ILE A 362 3.96 -6.99 -18.79
CA ILE A 362 2.53 -6.70 -18.86
C ILE A 362 1.94 -6.14 -17.55
N ALA A 363 2.74 -6.05 -16.48
CA ALA A 363 2.29 -5.67 -15.14
C ALA A 363 1.47 -4.36 -15.05
N ARG A 364 1.76 -3.37 -15.92
CA ARG A 364 1.00 -2.11 -16.02
C ARG A 364 0.27 -1.91 -17.35
N LYS A 365 0.25 -2.93 -18.21
CA LYS A 365 -0.53 -2.90 -19.46
C LYS A 365 -1.97 -3.31 -19.15
N PRO A 366 -2.99 -2.55 -19.59
CA PRO A 366 -4.38 -2.98 -19.51
C PRO A 366 -4.60 -4.32 -20.21
N TYR A 367 -5.48 -5.17 -19.69
CA TYR A 367 -5.79 -6.47 -20.27
C TYR A 367 -6.21 -6.39 -21.73
N SER A 368 -7.02 -5.39 -22.09
CA SER A 368 -7.44 -5.12 -23.47
C SER A 368 -6.28 -4.84 -24.44
N SER A 369 -5.10 -4.43 -23.95
CA SER A 369 -3.92 -4.12 -24.77
C SER A 369 -2.93 -5.30 -24.91
N LEU A 370 -3.21 -6.43 -24.27
CA LEU A 370 -2.34 -7.60 -24.30
C LEU A 370 -2.48 -8.37 -25.61
N SER A 371 -1.38 -8.93 -26.12
CA SER A 371 -1.43 -9.92 -27.20
C SER A 371 -2.09 -11.22 -26.72
N GLU A 372 -2.55 -12.06 -27.64
CA GLU A 372 -3.13 -13.37 -27.28
C GLU A 372 -2.14 -14.24 -26.51
N ASP A 373 -0.86 -14.24 -26.91
CA ASP A 373 0.20 -14.93 -26.18
C ASP A 373 0.32 -14.40 -24.74
N GLN A 374 0.23 -13.09 -24.53
CA GLN A 374 0.30 -12.48 -23.21
C GLN A 374 -0.92 -12.80 -22.35
N LYS A 375 -2.13 -12.83 -22.94
CA LYS A 375 -3.36 -13.24 -22.25
C LYS A 375 -3.27 -14.70 -21.81
N GLN A 376 -2.72 -15.57 -22.65
CA GLN A 376 -2.55 -16.99 -22.33
C GLN A 376 -1.67 -17.21 -21.09
N ARG A 377 -0.67 -16.34 -20.84
CA ARG A 377 0.18 -16.41 -19.63
C ARG A 377 -0.58 -16.18 -18.33
N LEU A 378 -1.71 -15.48 -18.38
CA LEU A 378 -2.54 -15.15 -17.23
C LEU A 378 -3.58 -16.23 -16.90
N GLN A 379 -3.77 -17.19 -17.81
CA GLN A 379 -4.70 -18.30 -17.63
C GLN A 379 -4.24 -19.26 -16.52
N GLY A 380 -5.20 -19.96 -15.90
CA GLY A 380 -4.93 -20.88 -14.80
C GLY A 380 -4.59 -20.21 -13.46
N TYR A 381 -4.62 -18.88 -13.40
CA TYR A 381 -4.47 -18.10 -12.16
C TYR A 381 -5.80 -17.54 -11.66
N TYR A 382 -5.94 -17.48 -10.35
CA TYR A 382 -7.17 -17.06 -9.68
C TYR A 382 -6.88 -16.15 -8.49
N VAL A 383 -7.82 -15.27 -8.15
CA VAL A 383 -7.70 -14.31 -7.06
C VAL A 383 -8.86 -14.49 -6.09
N ARG A 384 -8.56 -14.50 -4.79
CA ARG A 384 -9.55 -14.39 -3.73
C ARG A 384 -9.27 -13.18 -2.85
N ILE A 385 -10.34 -12.55 -2.38
CA ILE A 385 -10.28 -11.45 -1.43
C ILE A 385 -10.93 -11.88 -0.13
N ARG A 386 -10.27 -11.57 0.98
CA ARG A 386 -10.85 -11.74 2.32
C ARG A 386 -10.77 -10.43 3.09
N TYR A 387 -11.84 -10.09 3.80
CA TYR A 387 -11.90 -8.95 4.70
C TYR A 387 -12.18 -9.47 6.11
N ASN A 388 -11.23 -9.26 7.03
CA ASN A 388 -11.31 -9.83 8.38
C ASN A 388 -11.65 -11.32 8.35
N ASP A 389 -10.89 -12.06 7.55
CA ASP A 389 -11.06 -13.50 7.26
C ASP A 389 -12.36 -13.92 6.54
N LYS A 390 -13.35 -13.04 6.39
CA LYS A 390 -14.57 -13.28 5.60
C LYS A 390 -14.24 -13.22 4.12
N VAL A 391 -14.65 -14.26 3.38
CA VAL A 391 -14.49 -14.31 1.93
C VAL A 391 -15.43 -13.29 1.26
N MET A 392 -14.86 -12.47 0.38
CA MET A 392 -15.57 -11.40 -0.32
C MET A 392 -15.82 -11.79 -1.78
N LYS A 393 -16.90 -11.27 -2.37
CA LYS A 393 -17.28 -11.54 -3.76
C LYS A 393 -17.24 -10.25 -4.57
N ILE A 394 -16.55 -10.29 -5.71
CA ILE A 394 -16.60 -9.21 -6.71
C ILE A 394 -17.74 -9.54 -7.69
N PRO A 395 -18.66 -8.59 -7.98
CA PRO A 395 -19.79 -8.83 -8.88
C PRO A 395 -19.44 -9.44 -10.24
N ALA A 396 -18.37 -8.98 -10.89
CA ALA A 396 -17.93 -9.52 -12.18
C ALA A 396 -17.54 -11.01 -12.13
N CYS A 397 -17.08 -11.51 -10.98
CA CYS A 397 -16.65 -12.90 -10.84
C CYS A 397 -17.83 -13.88 -10.85
N ALA A 398 -19.06 -13.43 -10.54
CA ALA A 398 -20.25 -14.28 -10.55
C ALA A 398 -20.69 -14.72 -11.96
N LYS A 399 -20.18 -14.08 -13.03
CA LYS A 399 -20.53 -14.46 -14.40
C LYS A 399 -19.90 -15.83 -14.75
N PRO A 400 -20.58 -16.69 -15.54
CA PRO A 400 -19.99 -17.94 -16.01
C PRO A 400 -18.65 -17.72 -16.72
N GLY A 401 -17.64 -18.53 -16.36
CA GLY A 401 -16.28 -18.43 -16.89
C GLY A 401 -15.36 -17.44 -16.16
N ASN A 402 -15.89 -16.62 -15.24
CA ASN A 402 -15.11 -15.61 -14.51
C ASN A 402 -14.60 -16.10 -13.14
N HIS A 403 -14.79 -17.37 -12.81
CA HIS A 403 -14.42 -17.96 -11.53
C HIS A 403 -13.95 -19.41 -11.66
N TYR A 404 -13.36 -19.95 -10.59
CA TYR A 404 -12.91 -21.34 -10.53
C TYR A 404 -14.07 -22.29 -10.21
N GLY A 405 -14.42 -23.18 -11.14
CA GLY A 405 -15.51 -24.14 -10.96
C GLY A 405 -16.82 -23.40 -10.69
N ASP A 406 -17.45 -23.70 -9.54
CA ASP A 406 -18.68 -23.04 -9.06
C ASP A 406 -18.42 -22.01 -7.93
N ASP A 407 -17.15 -21.72 -7.61
CA ASP A 407 -16.79 -20.79 -6.54
C ASP A 407 -16.64 -19.35 -7.05
N GLU A 408 -17.77 -18.61 -7.08
CA GLU A 408 -17.84 -17.19 -7.47
C GLU A 408 -16.91 -16.25 -6.66
N SER A 409 -16.39 -16.70 -5.51
CA SER A 409 -15.45 -15.92 -4.69
C SER A 409 -13.98 -16.09 -5.11
N LEU A 410 -13.70 -17.10 -5.95
CA LEU A 410 -12.37 -17.39 -6.48
C LEU A 410 -12.32 -16.99 -7.96
N CYS A 411 -12.10 -15.70 -8.19
CA CYS A 411 -12.15 -15.06 -9.49
C CYS A 411 -11.03 -15.51 -10.42
N THR A 412 -11.25 -15.61 -11.73
CA THR A 412 -10.13 -15.72 -12.67
C THR A 412 -9.25 -14.47 -12.58
N PHE A 413 -7.92 -14.63 -12.69
CA PHE A 413 -7.01 -13.49 -12.66
C PHE A 413 -7.31 -12.51 -13.80
N GLU A 414 -7.72 -13.00 -14.98
CA GLU A 414 -8.24 -12.19 -16.07
C GLU A 414 -9.38 -11.28 -15.61
N THR A 415 -10.43 -11.83 -15.01
CA THR A 415 -11.59 -11.06 -14.57
C THR A 415 -11.18 -10.01 -13.54
N PHE A 416 -10.39 -10.41 -12.54
CA PHE A 416 -9.90 -9.50 -11.52
C PHE A 416 -9.08 -8.35 -12.13
N LYS A 417 -8.18 -8.67 -13.07
CA LYS A 417 -7.36 -7.69 -13.77
C LYS A 417 -8.21 -6.72 -14.60
N ARG A 418 -9.23 -7.19 -15.32
CA ARG A 418 -10.12 -6.34 -16.13
C ARG A 418 -10.94 -5.38 -15.26
N VAL A 419 -11.48 -5.86 -14.14
CA VAL A 419 -12.17 -5.00 -13.15
C VAL A 419 -11.21 -3.92 -12.64
N ALA A 420 -9.99 -4.30 -12.26
CA ALA A 420 -8.99 -3.38 -11.76
C ALA A 420 -8.55 -2.34 -12.83
N ASP A 421 -8.20 -2.79 -14.03
CA ASP A 421 -7.79 -1.95 -15.15
C ASP A 421 -8.89 -0.96 -15.54
N GLY A 422 -10.16 -1.31 -15.27
CA GLY A 422 -11.32 -0.45 -15.40
C GLY A 422 -11.19 0.88 -14.65
N PHE A 423 -10.43 0.96 -13.56
CA PHE A 423 -10.24 2.21 -12.80
C PHE A 423 -8.79 2.47 -12.35
N VAL A 424 -7.79 1.77 -12.87
CA VAL A 424 -6.39 2.11 -12.60
C VAL A 424 -6.01 3.37 -13.40
N PRO A 425 -5.46 4.43 -12.75
CA PRO A 425 -5.06 5.65 -13.45
C PRO A 425 -3.84 5.38 -14.35
N LYS A 426 -3.87 5.90 -15.58
CA LYS A 426 -2.72 5.88 -16.49
C LYS A 426 -1.63 6.84 -16.03
N ASN A 427 -2.05 8.03 -15.59
CA ASN A 427 -1.18 9.04 -15.02
C ASN A 427 -1.95 9.84 -13.99
N TRP A 428 -1.88 9.38 -12.74
CA TRP A 428 -2.64 9.95 -11.63
C TRP A 428 -2.38 11.45 -11.45
N LYS A 429 -1.11 11.91 -11.58
CA LYS A 429 -0.76 13.33 -11.42
C LYS A 429 -1.44 14.22 -12.45
N VAL A 430 -1.48 13.79 -13.71
CA VAL A 430 -2.18 14.52 -14.78
C VAL A 430 -3.69 14.50 -14.53
N GLN A 431 -4.24 13.34 -14.21
CA GLN A 431 -5.68 13.14 -14.02
C GLN A 431 -6.21 13.90 -12.79
N CYS A 432 -5.38 14.09 -11.75
CA CYS A 432 -5.71 14.94 -10.60
C CYS A 432 -5.85 16.43 -10.93
N GLY A 433 -5.37 16.87 -12.09
CA GLY A 433 -5.50 18.25 -12.59
C GLY A 433 -6.56 18.41 -13.70
N GLN A 434 -7.26 17.34 -14.07
CA GLN A 434 -8.29 17.36 -15.11
C GLN A 434 -9.68 17.66 -14.52
N ASN A 435 -10.61 18.05 -15.40
CA ASN A 435 -12.03 18.23 -15.09
C ASN A 435 -12.34 19.23 -13.96
N LEU A 436 -11.37 20.10 -13.60
CA LEU A 436 -11.52 21.04 -12.49
C LEU A 436 -12.62 22.08 -12.71
N ASP A 437 -12.94 22.38 -13.98
CA ASP A 437 -13.91 23.40 -14.38
C ASP A 437 -15.33 22.84 -14.61
N GLU A 438 -15.51 21.52 -14.58
CA GLU A 438 -16.84 20.88 -14.57
C GLU A 438 -17.63 21.18 -13.27
N SER A 439 -17.07 22.02 -12.40
CA SER A 439 -17.59 22.52 -11.13
C SER A 439 -18.68 23.61 -11.25
N GLY A 440 -19.17 23.91 -12.46
CA GLY A 440 -19.71 25.23 -12.79
C GLY A 440 -21.15 25.31 -13.31
N GLY A 441 -22.13 24.72 -12.64
CA GLY A 441 -23.55 24.97 -12.91
C GLY A 441 -24.26 25.64 -11.73
N LYS A 442 -24.47 26.96 -11.77
CA LYS A 442 -25.32 27.69 -10.79
C LYS A 442 -26.77 27.20 -10.90
N GLY A 443 -27.17 26.25 -10.05
CA GLY A 443 -28.53 25.74 -9.90
C GLY A 443 -28.66 24.93 -8.61
N PRO A 444 -29.89 24.62 -8.13
CA PRO A 444 -30.10 24.03 -6.81
C PRO A 444 -29.43 22.64 -6.69
N LEU A 445 -28.37 22.58 -5.87
CA LEU A 445 -27.87 21.50 -4.99
C LEU A 445 -28.08 20.01 -5.36
N LEU A 446 -28.09 19.65 -6.64
CA LEU A 446 -27.92 18.25 -7.09
C LEU A 446 -26.88 18.08 -8.19
N LYS A 447 -26.25 19.17 -8.64
CA LYS A 447 -25.29 19.20 -9.76
C LYS A 447 -23.86 19.37 -9.27
N GLY A 448 -23.36 18.36 -8.58
CA GLY A 448 -21.94 18.28 -8.22
C GLY A 448 -21.13 17.56 -9.30
N PRO A 449 -19.83 17.87 -9.47
CA PRO A 449 -18.98 17.17 -10.44
C PRO A 449 -19.05 15.66 -10.24
N GLY A 450 -19.35 14.91 -11.30
CA GLY A 450 -19.48 13.44 -11.27
C GLY A 450 -20.76 12.88 -10.65
N LEU A 451 -21.68 13.72 -10.17
CA LEU A 451 -22.98 13.31 -9.60
C LEU A 451 -24.15 13.38 -10.60
N ASP A 452 -23.97 14.10 -11.71
CA ASP A 452 -24.98 14.26 -12.77
C ASP A 452 -24.99 13.09 -13.78
N GLN A 453 -24.02 12.18 -13.69
CA GLN A 453 -23.94 11.00 -14.56
C GLN A 453 -24.63 9.79 -13.93
N PRO A 454 -25.17 8.85 -14.75
CA PRO A 454 -25.65 7.58 -14.23
C PRO A 454 -24.58 6.88 -13.39
N ALA A 455 -25.00 6.24 -12.29
CA ALA A 455 -24.06 5.55 -11.41
C ALA A 455 -23.31 4.42 -12.17
N GLU A 456 -21.98 4.50 -12.18
CA GLU A 456 -21.08 3.48 -12.70
C GLU A 456 -20.76 2.50 -11.55
N LEU A 457 -21.60 1.48 -11.36
CA LEU A 457 -21.49 0.56 -10.24
C LEU A 457 -20.15 -0.19 -10.22
N ALA A 458 -19.52 -0.21 -9.06
CA ALA A 458 -18.24 -0.87 -8.84
C ALA A 458 -18.28 -2.40 -9.02
N GLY A 459 -17.10 -2.97 -9.24
CA GLY A 459 -16.93 -4.43 -9.35
C GLY A 459 -17.43 -5.05 -10.66
N GLN A 460 -17.75 -4.22 -11.66
CA GLN A 460 -18.05 -4.63 -13.03
C GLN A 460 -16.79 -4.56 -13.91
N ILE A 461 -16.81 -5.28 -15.02
CA ILE A 461 -15.82 -5.09 -16.09
C ILE A 461 -16.28 -3.89 -16.92
N GLU A 462 -15.44 -2.86 -17.00
CA GLU A 462 -15.71 -1.65 -17.77
C GLU A 462 -15.47 -1.90 -19.27
N ASP A 463 -16.22 -1.22 -20.14
CA ASP A 463 -16.03 -1.37 -21.59
C ASP A 463 -14.62 -0.93 -22.03
N GLY A 464 -13.91 -1.80 -22.74
CA GLY A 464 -12.53 -1.55 -23.19
C GLY A 464 -11.43 -1.81 -22.16
N SER A 465 -11.76 -2.37 -20.98
CA SER A 465 -10.79 -2.83 -19.97
C SER A 465 -10.17 -4.21 -20.26
#